data_AF-A0A1V6F3Z5-F1
#
_entry.id   AF-A0A1V6F3Z5-F1
#
_cell.length_a   1.000
_cell.length_b   1.000
_cell.length_c   1.000
_cell.angle_alpha   90.00
_cell.angle_beta   90.00
_cell.angle_gamma   90.00
#
_symmetry.space_group_name_H-M   'P 1'
#
loop_
_entity.id
_entity.type
_entity.pdbx_description
1 polymer ?
#
loop_
_entity_poly.entity_id
_entity_poly.type
_entity_poly.pdbx_seq_one_letter_code
_entity_poly.pdbx_strand_id
1 'polypeptide(L)'
;MAIEDAEQLGRSIVLERLPMGERLQHYANRRWQRCARVQARSIRNGEIFHSEGIVRWGRDAVLRVFGERVLDVPWLYAGPR
;
A
#
# COMPACT_ATOMS: atom_id res chain seq x y z
N MET A 1 2.95 5.32 4.47
CA MET A 1 3.17 5.93 3.15
C MET A 1 4.08 7.14 3.23
N ALA A 2 3.74 8.17 4.02
CA ALA A 2 4.53 9.41 4.11
C ALA A 2 6.04 9.21 4.36
N ILE A 3 6.46 8.29 5.25
CA ILE A 3 7.89 8.01 5.49
C ILE A 3 8.59 7.48 4.23
N GLU A 4 7.96 6.52 3.54
CA GLU A 4 8.50 6.00 2.27
C GLU A 4 8.50 7.09 1.18
N ASP A 5 7.52 8.00 1.19
CA ASP A 5 7.46 9.12 0.25
C ASP A 5 8.60 10.12 0.51
N ALA A 6 8.89 10.43 1.78
CA ALA A 6 10.01 11.29 2.16
C ALA A 6 11.37 10.69 1.74
N GLU A 7 11.56 9.39 1.94
CA GLU A 7 12.78 8.68 1.52
C GLU A 7 12.96 8.72 -0.01
N GLN A 8 11.92 8.40 -0.76
CA GLN A 8 11.99 8.41 -2.22
C GLN A 8 12.11 9.82 -2.80
N LEU A 9 11.47 10.81 -2.18
CA LEU A 9 11.61 12.22 -2.57
C LEU A 9 13.06 12.68 -2.39
N GLY A 10 13.68 12.37 -1.24
CA GLY A 10 15.08 12.65 -0.97
C GLY A 10 16.01 12.07 -2.04
N ARG A 11 15.76 10.82 -2.48
CA ARG A 11 16.50 10.20 -3.58
C ARG A 11 16.29 10.86 -4.94
N SER A 12 15.07 11.35 -5.21
CA SER A 12 14.75 11.96 -6.50
C SER A 12 15.30 13.39 -6.63
N ILE A 13 15.26 14.21 -5.58
CA ILE A 13 15.68 15.61 -5.65
C ILE A 13 17.19 15.78 -5.87
N VAL A 14 18.01 14.79 -5.50
CA VAL A 14 19.47 14.80 -5.69
C VAL A 14 19.91 14.39 -7.11
N LEU A 15 18.98 14.13 -8.04
CA LEU A 15 19.29 13.82 -9.44
C LEU A 15 19.70 15.10 -10.21
N GLU A 16 20.88 15.65 -9.90
CA GLU A 16 21.34 16.98 -10.31
C GLU A 16 21.31 17.24 -11.83
N ARG A 17 21.44 16.20 -12.64
CA ARG A 17 21.42 16.28 -14.10
C ARG A 17 20.02 16.52 -14.70
N LEU A 18 18.96 16.31 -13.92
CA LEU A 18 17.58 16.49 -14.37
C LEU A 18 17.04 17.85 -13.91
N PRO A 19 16.19 18.52 -14.70
CA PRO A 19 15.37 19.64 -14.21
C PRO A 19 14.49 19.23 -13.02
N MET A 20 14.15 20.16 -12.13
CA MET A 20 13.35 19.87 -10.92
C MET A 20 12.02 19.16 -11.23
N GLY A 21 11.33 19.55 -12.30
CA GLY A 21 10.09 18.91 -12.72
C GLY A 21 10.27 17.42 -13.03
N GLU A 22 11.35 17.05 -13.73
CA GLU A 22 11.67 15.66 -14.04
C GLU A 22 12.05 14.86 -12.79
N ARG A 23 12.70 15.50 -11.80
CA ARG A 23 12.98 14.88 -10.50
C ARG A 23 11.68 14.56 -9.74
N LEU A 24 10.75 15.50 -9.70
CA LEU A 24 9.43 15.28 -9.09
C LEU A 24 8.63 14.21 -9.84
N GLN A 25 8.73 14.17 -11.16
CA GLN A 25 8.12 13.11 -11.97
C GLN A 25 8.75 11.74 -11.68
N HIS A 26 10.08 11.67 -11.50
CA HIS A 26 10.75 10.45 -11.06
C HIS A 26 10.23 9.98 -9.69
N TYR A 27 10.10 10.87 -8.71
CA TYR A 27 9.46 10.56 -7.43
C TYR A 27 8.03 10.03 -7.62
N ALA A 28 7.20 10.75 -8.40
CA ALA A 28 5.82 10.38 -8.63
C ALA A 28 5.73 8.96 -9.21
N ASN A 29 6.48 8.68 -10.28
CA ASN A 29 6.53 7.38 -10.96
C ASN A 29 6.88 6.21 -10.03
N ARG A 30 7.71 6.45 -9.01
CA ARG A 30 8.12 5.41 -8.03
C ARG A 30 7.07 5.16 -6.95
N ARG A 31 6.20 6.13 -6.66
CA ARG A 31 5.34 6.11 -5.45
C ARG A 31 3.85 5.96 -5.74
N TRP A 32 3.35 6.56 -6.82
CA TRP A 32 1.91 6.71 -7.04
C TRP A 32 1.17 5.37 -7.08
N GLN A 33 1.69 4.38 -7.81
CA GLN A 33 1.06 3.06 -7.95
C GLN A 33 1.03 2.31 -6.62
N ARG A 34 2.11 2.39 -5.84
CA ARG A 34 2.19 1.75 -4.53
C ARG A 34 1.20 2.39 -3.57
N CYS A 35 1.19 3.72 -3.46
CA CYS A 35 0.24 4.44 -2.61
C CYS A 35 -1.21 4.11 -2.98
N ALA A 36 -1.56 4.12 -4.26
CA ALA A 36 -2.90 3.76 -4.74
C ALA A 36 -3.27 2.32 -4.37
N ARG A 37 -2.36 1.36 -4.55
CA ARG A 37 -2.58 -0.05 -4.17
C ARG A 37 -2.81 -0.21 -2.66
N VAL A 38 -2.05 0.50 -1.83
CA VAL A 38 -2.22 0.47 -0.37
C VAL A 38 -3.56 1.07 0.04
N GLN A 39 -3.95 2.21 -0.54
CA GLN A 39 -5.24 2.85 -0.26
C GLN A 39 -6.41 1.96 -0.67
N ALA A 40 -6.41 1.45 -1.91
CA ALA A 40 -7.48 0.57 -2.40
C ALA A 40 -7.65 -0.68 -1.53
N ARG A 41 -6.54 -1.30 -1.10
CA ARG A 41 -6.62 -2.44 -0.17
C ARG A 41 -7.11 -2.03 1.22
N SER A 42 -6.69 -0.87 1.72
CA SER A 42 -7.13 -0.38 3.04
C SER A 42 -8.63 -0.12 3.07
N ILE A 43 -9.19 0.46 2.00
CA ILE A 43 -10.64 0.65 1.83
C ILE A 43 -11.36 -0.69 1.83
N ARG A 44 -10.94 -1.63 0.96
CA ARG A 44 -11.52 -2.97 0.89
C ARG A 44 -11.44 -3.72 2.23
N ASN A 45 -10.31 -3.61 2.94
CA ASN A 45 -10.16 -4.20 4.26
C ASN A 45 -11.15 -3.59 5.26
N GLY A 46 -11.36 -2.27 5.20
CA GLY A 46 -12.39 -1.58 5.98
C GLY A 46 -13.78 -2.16 5.75
N GLU A 47 -14.18 -2.34 4.49
CA GLU A 47 -15.47 -2.95 4.12
C GLU A 47 -15.61 -4.39 4.64
N ILE A 48 -14.56 -5.21 4.54
CA ILE A 48 -14.56 -6.60 5.00
C ILE A 48 -14.60 -6.69 6.54
N PHE A 49 -13.81 -5.88 7.23
CA PHE A 49 -13.74 -5.95 8.69
C PHE A 49 -15.00 -5.40 9.38
N HIS A 50 -15.71 -4.46 8.73
CA HIS A 50 -16.97 -3.93 9.23
C HIS A 50 -18.20 -4.55 8.56
N SER A 51 -18.02 -5.62 7.77
CA SER A 51 -19.15 -6.28 7.10
C SER A 51 -20.11 -6.92 8.10
N GLU A 52 -21.40 -6.78 7.84
CA GLU A 52 -22.48 -7.40 8.62
C GLU A 52 -23.17 -8.54 7.86
N GLY A 53 -24.16 -9.18 8.50
CA GLY A 53 -24.99 -10.20 7.86
C GLY A 53 -24.19 -11.41 7.36
N ILE A 54 -24.55 -11.93 6.19
CA ILE A 54 -23.95 -13.15 5.61
C ILE A 54 -22.44 -12.99 5.36
N VAL A 55 -21.99 -11.77 5.02
CA VAL A 55 -20.56 -11.49 4.76
C VAL A 55 -19.74 -11.67 6.05
N ARG A 56 -20.28 -11.25 7.20
CA ARG A 56 -19.66 -11.47 8.53
C ARG A 56 -19.40 -12.95 8.80
N TRP A 57 -20.41 -13.79 8.58
CA TRP A 57 -20.32 -15.23 8.81
C TRP A 57 -19.27 -15.88 7.90
N GLY A 58 -19.22 -15.48 6.62
CA GLY A 58 -18.21 -15.94 5.68
C GLY A 58 -16.79 -15.54 6.11
N ARG A 59 -16.59 -14.28 6.50
CA ARG A 59 -15.31 -13.78 7.02
C ARG A 59 -14.85 -14.58 8.24
N ASP A 60 -15.72 -14.78 9.22
CA ASP A 60 -15.38 -15.46 10.47
C ASP A 60 -15.02 -16.93 10.24
N ALA A 61 -15.75 -17.61 9.34
CA ALA A 61 -15.41 -18.98 8.93
C ALA A 61 -14.04 -19.04 8.23
N VAL A 62 -13.76 -18.12 7.30
CA VAL A 62 -12.46 -18.05 6.61
C VAL A 62 -11.32 -17.79 7.59
N LEU A 63 -11.49 -16.83 8.50
CA LEU A 63 -10.47 -16.52 9.52
C LEU A 63 -10.24 -17.71 10.46
N ARG A 64 -11.30 -18.43 10.85
CA ARG A 64 -11.17 -19.61 11.71
C ARG A 64 -10.43 -20.77 11.04
N VAL A 65 -10.58 -20.93 9.73
CA VAL A 65 -9.95 -22.03 8.96
C VAL A 65 -8.52 -21.68 8.54
N PHE A 66 -8.30 -20.47 8.03
CA PHE A 66 -7.04 -20.08 7.40
C PHE A 66 -6.15 -19.18 8.27
N GLY A 67 -6.69 -18.63 9.36
CA GLY A 67 -5.94 -17.89 10.38
C GLY A 67 -5.13 -16.71 9.83
N GLU A 68 -3.93 -16.56 10.37
CA GLU A 68 -3.02 -15.42 10.12
C GLU A 68 -2.60 -15.29 8.65
N ARG A 69 -2.55 -16.40 7.89
CA ARG A 69 -2.17 -16.39 6.46
C ARG A 69 -3.10 -15.53 5.60
N VAL A 70 -4.36 -15.36 6.00
CA VAL A 70 -5.31 -14.48 5.30
C VAL A 70 -5.02 -13.01 5.57
N LEU A 71 -4.47 -12.71 6.74
CA LEU A 71 -4.15 -11.34 7.17
C LEU A 71 -2.78 -10.88 6.68
N ASP A 72 -1.93 -11.81 6.28
CA ASP A 72 -0.60 -11.50 5.79
C ASP A 72 -0.61 -10.58 4.56
N VAL A 73 0.28 -9.58 4.61
CA VAL A 73 0.48 -8.61 3.53
C VAL A 73 1.97 -8.49 3.18
N PRO A 74 2.65 -9.55 2.70
CA PRO A 74 4.10 -9.54 2.57
C PRO A 74 4.60 -8.46 1.61
N TRP A 75 3.86 -8.19 0.53
CA TRP A 75 4.22 -7.14 -0.44
C TRP A 75 4.17 -5.72 0.16
N LEU A 76 3.41 -5.51 1.23
CA LEU A 76 3.33 -4.22 1.91
C LEU A 76 4.55 -4.05 2.83
N TYR A 77 4.82 -5.05 3.66
CA TYR A 77 5.85 -4.98 4.70
C TYR A 77 7.27 -5.34 4.24
N ALA A 78 7.44 -5.94 3.07
CA ALA A 78 8.76 -6.14 2.45
C ALA A 78 9.39 -4.83 1.91
N GLY A 79 8.70 -3.69 2.08
CA GLY A 79 9.13 -2.38 1.58
C GLY A 79 8.82 -2.16 0.09
N PRO A 80 8.97 -0.91 -0.39
CA PRO A 80 8.96 -0.61 -1.82
C PRO A 80 10.15 -1.28 -2.52
N ARG A 81 9.92 -1.86 -3.71
CA ARG A 81 10.98 -2.36 -4.61
C ARG A 81 11.45 -1.26 -5.55
#